data_AF-A0A936Z9E2-F1
#
_entry.id   AF-A0A936Z9E2-F1
#
_cell.length_a   1.000
_cell.length_b   1.000
_cell.length_c   1.000
_cell.angle_alpha   90.00
_cell.angle_beta   90.00
_cell.angle_gamma   90.00
#
_symmetry.space_group_name_H-M   'P 1'
#
loop_
_entity.id
_entity.type
_entity.pdbx_description
1 polymer ?
#
loop_
_entity_poly.entity_id
_entity_poly.type
_entity_poly.pdbx_seq_one_letter_code
_entity_poly.pdbx_strand_id
1 'polypeptide(L)'
;MACRFMGISRQAHYKRVACEHRRKEQHATVVTMVRDERRTQPRIGTRKLHHMLHESLEHQGIKIGRDAMFDVLRDASMLVRPLRAYHKTTNSRHFYRRHPNLLKDGPAKVVPTGCEQVWVADVTYLRTREQMVYVSLITDA
;
A
#
# COMPACT_ATOMS: atom_id res chain seq x y z
N MET A 1 -5.05 44.95 -16.76
CA MET A 1 -3.91 45.64 -16.11
C MET A 1 -2.96 44.64 -15.42
N ALA A 2 -3.44 43.72 -14.57
CA ALA A 2 -2.59 42.78 -13.82
C ALA A 2 -1.68 41.86 -14.67
N CYS A 3 -2.18 41.18 -15.72
CA CYS A 3 -1.34 40.25 -16.51
C CYS A 3 -0.22 40.97 -17.28
N ARG A 4 -0.49 42.19 -17.78
CA ARG A 4 0.50 43.01 -18.49
C ARG A 4 1.59 43.51 -17.53
N PHE A 5 1.23 43.86 -16.30
CA PHE A 5 2.18 44.22 -15.24
C PHE A 5 3.08 43.05 -14.84
N MET A 6 2.56 41.81 -14.81
CA MET A 6 3.35 40.61 -14.50
C MET A 6 4.09 40.00 -15.70
N GLY A 7 4.02 40.61 -16.89
CA GLY A 7 4.70 40.10 -18.09
C GLY A 7 4.12 38.79 -18.66
N ILE A 8 2.85 38.46 -18.35
CA ILE A 8 2.20 37.20 -18.80
C ILE A 8 1.05 37.51 -19.76
N SER A 9 0.89 36.70 -20.81
CA SER A 9 -0.27 36.82 -21.70
C SER A 9 -1.57 36.43 -21.00
N ARG A 10 -2.68 37.10 -21.34
CA ARG A 10 -4.01 36.77 -20.81
C ARG A 10 -4.35 35.29 -21.08
N GLN A 11 -4.05 34.78 -22.27
CA GLN A 11 -4.27 33.39 -22.66
C GLN A 11 -3.50 32.40 -21.77
N ALA A 12 -2.23 32.68 -21.48
CA ALA A 12 -1.42 31.83 -20.61
C ALA A 12 -1.99 31.77 -19.18
N HIS A 13 -2.49 32.90 -18.66
CA HIS A 13 -3.14 32.96 -17.35
C HIS A 13 -4.39 32.05 -17.31
N TYR A 14 -5.33 32.21 -18.25
CA TYR A 14 -6.54 31.39 -18.25
C TYR A 14 -6.26 29.91 -18.52
N LYS A 15 -5.28 29.59 -19.37
CA LYS A 15 -4.83 28.19 -19.58
C LYS A 15 -4.30 27.57 -18.29
N ARG A 16 -3.51 28.32 -17.51
CA ARG A 16 -3.02 27.88 -16.20
C ARG A 16 -4.18 27.62 -15.23
N VAL A 17 -5.12 28.56 -15.13
CA VAL A 17 -6.30 28.43 -14.26
C VAL A 17 -7.13 27.19 -14.64
N ALA A 18 -7.38 26.97 -15.92
CA ALA A 18 -8.12 25.80 -16.41
C ALA A 18 -7.39 24.48 -16.09
N CYS A 19 -6.07 24.42 -16.29
CA CYS A 19 -5.27 23.25 -15.93
C CYS A 19 -5.29 22.98 -14.42
N GLU A 20 -5.23 24.02 -13.59
CA GLU A 20 -5.28 23.90 -12.14
C GLU A 20 -6.64 23.38 -11.67
N HIS A 21 -7.73 23.89 -12.23
CA HIS A 21 -9.09 23.39 -11.97
C HIS A 21 -9.22 21.90 -12.30
N ARG A 22 -8.83 21.51 -13.52
CA ARG A 22 -8.87 20.09 -13.94
C ARG A 22 -8.03 19.20 -13.03
N ARG A 23 -6.85 19.67 -12.61
CA ARG A 23 -5.97 18.91 -11.70
C ARG A 23 -6.61 18.74 -10.33
N LYS A 24 -7.25 19.79 -9.79
CA LYS A 24 -7.99 19.74 -8.53
C LYS A 24 -9.15 18.73 -8.59
N GLU A 25 -9.90 18.72 -9.67
CA GLU A 25 -10.98 17.74 -9.89
C GLU A 25 -10.44 16.30 -9.92
N GLN A 26 -9.38 16.05 -10.70
CA GLN A 26 -8.74 14.73 -10.75
C GLN A 26 -8.22 14.29 -9.37
N HIS A 27 -7.59 15.20 -8.63
CA HIS A 27 -7.10 14.91 -7.28
C HIS A 27 -8.26 14.58 -6.33
N ALA A 28 -9.38 15.30 -6.40
CA ALA A 28 -10.57 15.02 -5.60
C ALA A 28 -11.14 13.62 -5.89
N THR A 29 -11.21 13.24 -7.16
CA THR A 29 -11.63 11.89 -7.57
C THR A 29 -10.71 10.81 -7.02
N VAL A 30 -9.39 10.99 -7.14
CA VAL A 30 -8.39 10.06 -6.56
C VAL A 30 -8.58 9.92 -5.05
N VAL A 31 -8.81 11.04 -4.34
CA VAL A 31 -9.05 11.03 -2.89
C VAL A 31 -10.30 10.23 -2.54
N THR A 32 -11.39 10.38 -3.29
CA THR A 32 -12.63 9.63 -3.09
C THR A 32 -12.41 8.13 -3.27
N MET A 33 -11.77 7.72 -4.37
CA MET A 33 -11.47 6.29 -4.63
C MET A 33 -10.59 5.69 -3.53
N VAL A 34 -9.58 6.42 -3.07
CA VAL A 34 -8.73 5.96 -1.95
C VAL A 34 -9.50 5.89 -0.64
N ARG A 35 -10.45 6.79 -0.39
CA ARG A 35 -11.32 6.72 0.80
C ARG A 35 -12.17 5.45 0.76
N ASP A 36 -12.78 5.13 -0.37
CA ASP A 36 -13.61 3.93 -0.52
C ASP A 36 -12.82 2.65 -0.27
N GLU A 37 -11.63 2.52 -0.86
CA GLU A 37 -10.73 1.39 -0.58
C GLU A 37 -10.35 1.28 0.90
N ARG A 38 -10.13 2.42 1.56
CA ARG A 38 -9.76 2.47 2.97
C ARG A 38 -10.92 2.24 3.93
N ARG A 39 -12.17 2.21 3.47
CA ARG A 39 -13.29 1.70 4.29
C ARG A 39 -13.12 0.22 4.56
N THR A 40 -12.63 -0.53 3.57
CA THR A 40 -12.35 -1.96 3.68
C THR A 40 -10.96 -2.24 4.25
N GLN A 41 -9.94 -1.48 3.82
CA GLN A 41 -8.55 -1.66 4.24
C GLN A 41 -7.94 -0.35 4.78
N PRO A 42 -8.22 0.04 6.04
CA PRO A 42 -7.90 1.38 6.55
C PRO A 42 -6.43 1.78 6.49
N ARG A 43 -5.51 0.80 6.53
CA ARG A 43 -4.06 1.02 6.55
C ARG A 43 -3.34 0.59 5.28
N ILE A 44 -4.06 0.40 4.18
CA ILE A 44 -3.41 0.07 2.92
C ILE A 44 -2.49 1.21 2.45
N GLY A 45 -1.26 0.85 2.11
CA GLY A 45 -0.22 1.82 1.73
C GLY A 45 -0.41 2.38 0.33
N THR A 46 0.04 3.62 0.12
CA THR A 46 -0.11 4.35 -1.16
C THR A 46 0.46 3.60 -2.37
N ARG A 47 1.60 2.90 -2.23
CA ARG A 47 2.19 2.14 -3.35
C ARG A 47 1.29 0.98 -3.79
N LYS A 48 0.63 0.31 -2.84
CA LYS A 48 -0.31 -0.78 -3.16
C LYS A 48 -1.61 -0.21 -3.74
N LEU A 49 -2.11 0.90 -3.18
CA LEU A 49 -3.25 1.63 -3.74
C LEU A 49 -3.01 2.08 -5.19
N HIS A 50 -1.83 2.62 -5.50
CA HIS A 50 -1.47 3.04 -6.86
C HIS A 50 -1.58 1.89 -7.86
N HIS A 51 -1.15 0.69 -7.48
CA HIS A 51 -1.27 -0.50 -8.31
C HIS A 51 -2.72 -1.00 -8.42
N MET A 52 -3.44 -1.10 -7.30
CA MET A 52 -4.83 -1.59 -7.27
C MET A 52 -5.79 -0.68 -8.02
N LEU A 53 -5.62 0.64 -7.90
CA LEU A 53 -6.48 1.62 -8.54
C LEU A 53 -6.04 1.97 -9.96
N HIS A 54 -4.96 1.37 -10.47
CA HIS A 54 -4.38 1.72 -11.77
C HIS A 54 -5.42 1.64 -12.89
N GLU A 55 -6.06 0.48 -13.06
CA GLU A 55 -7.06 0.26 -14.11
C GLU A 55 -8.28 1.18 -13.94
N SER A 56 -8.77 1.35 -12.71
CA SER A 56 -9.91 2.23 -12.44
C SER A 56 -9.60 3.70 -12.74
N LEU A 57 -8.38 4.15 -12.47
CA LEU A 57 -7.92 5.51 -12.78
C LEU A 57 -7.72 5.71 -14.28
N GLU A 58 -7.19 4.70 -14.98
CA GLU A 58 -7.08 4.73 -16.44
C GLU A 58 -8.44 4.79 -17.13
N HIS A 59 -9.43 4.02 -16.67
CA HIS A 59 -10.80 4.09 -17.19
C HIS A 59 -11.46 5.47 -16.98
N GLN A 60 -11.09 6.19 -15.92
CA GLN A 60 -11.55 7.55 -15.70
C GLN A 60 -10.68 8.62 -16.41
N GLY A 61 -9.70 8.21 -17.21
CA GLY A 61 -8.80 9.11 -17.92
C GLY A 61 -7.83 9.87 -17.01
N ILE A 62 -7.62 9.39 -15.78
CA ILE A 62 -6.76 10.02 -14.78
C ILE A 62 -5.39 9.34 -14.83
N LYS A 63 -4.42 10.03 -15.45
CA LYS A 63 -3.01 9.60 -15.43
C LYS A 63 -2.30 10.21 -14.22
N ILE A 64 -2.07 9.39 -13.20
CA ILE A 64 -1.33 9.81 -12.00
C ILE A 64 -0.15 8.86 -11.73
N GLY A 65 1.04 9.45 -11.61
CA GLY A 65 2.23 8.72 -11.21
C GLY A 65 2.24 8.40 -9.71
N ARG A 66 3.04 7.41 -9.31
CA ARG A 66 3.22 7.02 -7.90
C ARG A 66 3.49 8.21 -6.99
N ASP A 67 4.47 9.04 -7.33
CA ASP A 67 4.92 10.15 -6.48
C ASP A 67 3.88 11.27 -6.42
N ALA A 68 3.22 11.55 -7.56
CA ALA A 68 2.08 12.46 -7.59
C ALA A 68 0.93 11.97 -6.70
N MET A 69 0.66 10.66 -6.65
CA MET A 69 -0.33 10.09 -5.74
C MET A 69 0.08 10.26 -4.26
N PHE A 70 1.36 10.15 -3.94
CA PHE A 70 1.85 10.48 -2.60
C PHE A 70 1.60 11.94 -2.25
N ASP A 71 1.83 12.86 -3.18
CA ASP A 71 1.60 14.30 -2.97
C ASP A 71 0.11 14.60 -2.78
N VAL A 72 -0.77 14.04 -3.62
CA VAL A 72 -2.23 14.18 -3.48
C VAL A 72 -2.71 13.70 -2.11
N LEU A 73 -2.24 12.54 -1.67
CA LEU A 73 -2.62 12.00 -0.37
C LEU A 73 -1.96 12.75 0.79
N ARG A 74 -0.79 13.37 0.59
CA ARG A 74 -0.16 14.24 1.58
C ARG A 74 -0.98 15.50 1.80
N ASP A 75 -1.37 16.16 0.72
CA ASP A 75 -2.19 17.38 0.74
C ASP A 75 -3.56 17.11 1.38
N ALA A 76 -4.12 15.93 1.16
CA ALA A 76 -5.36 15.47 1.78
C ALA A 76 -5.19 14.95 3.23
N SER A 77 -3.98 14.99 3.82
CA SER A 77 -3.68 14.40 5.14
C SER A 77 -4.04 12.92 5.27
N MET A 78 -3.91 12.17 4.18
CA MET A 78 -4.25 10.75 4.04
C MET A 78 -3.03 9.84 3.93
N LEU A 79 -1.83 10.26 4.35
CA LEU A 79 -0.71 9.33 4.44
C LEU A 79 -0.86 8.41 5.66
N VAL A 80 -0.71 7.10 5.46
CA VAL A 80 -0.73 6.12 6.56
C VAL A 80 0.59 6.23 7.31
N ARG A 81 0.52 6.53 8.61
CA ARG A 81 1.71 6.54 9.46
C ARG A 81 2.16 5.12 9.76
N PRO A 82 3.45 4.79 9.58
CA PRO A 82 3.96 3.49 9.99
C PRO A 82 3.86 3.37 11.52
N LEU A 83 3.27 2.28 12.00
CA LEU A 83 3.31 1.95 13.41
C LEU A 83 4.65 1.32 13.75
N ARG A 84 5.21 1.70 14.90
CA ARG A 84 6.40 1.05 15.43
C ARG A 84 6.03 -0.36 15.85
N ALA A 85 6.62 -1.35 15.18
CA ALA A 85 6.57 -2.73 15.64
C ALA A 85 7.60 -2.92 16.76
N TYR A 86 7.12 -3.09 17.99
CA TYR A 86 7.97 -3.39 19.15
C TYR A 86 8.43 -4.85 19.17
N HIS A 87 7.60 -5.73 18.61
CA HIS A 87 7.87 -7.15 18.53
C HIS A 87 8.12 -7.52 17.07
N LYS A 88 9.29 -8.13 16.83
CA LYS A 88 9.66 -8.68 15.52
C LYS A 88 9.70 -10.18 15.67
N THR A 89 8.79 -10.88 14.99
CA THR A 89 8.68 -12.34 15.02
C THR A 89 9.80 -13.02 14.24
N THR A 90 10.19 -12.46 13.09
CA THR A 90 11.14 -13.09 12.18
C THR A 90 12.28 -12.15 11.82
N ASN A 91 13.53 -12.61 11.96
CA ASN A 91 14.69 -11.98 11.34
C ASN A 91 15.03 -12.69 10.02
N SER A 92 14.39 -12.31 8.92
CA SER A 92 14.68 -12.89 7.59
C SER A 92 16.08 -12.52 7.05
N ARG A 93 16.76 -11.56 7.67
CA ARG A 93 18.14 -11.14 7.36
C ARG A 93 19.13 -11.76 8.34
N HIS A 94 19.02 -13.06 8.58
CA HIS A 94 20.00 -13.83 9.34
C HIS A 94 20.98 -14.56 8.40
N PHE A 95 22.16 -14.91 8.93
CA PHE A 95 23.18 -15.63 8.17
C PHE A 95 22.96 -17.15 8.09
N TYR A 96 22.02 -17.70 8.87
CA TYR A 96 21.76 -19.15 8.88
C TYR A 96 21.21 -19.67 7.54
N ARG A 97 21.55 -20.93 7.23
CA ARG A 97 21.03 -21.66 6.07
C ARG A 97 19.51 -21.72 6.13
N ARG A 98 18.86 -21.47 4.99
CA ARG A 98 17.41 -21.61 4.82
C ARG A 98 17.12 -22.86 3.99
N HIS A 99 16.20 -23.68 4.46
CA HIS A 99 15.73 -24.82 3.70
C HIS A 99 14.76 -24.36 2.60
N PRO A 100 14.79 -24.96 1.41
CA PRO A 100 13.84 -24.63 0.36
C PRO A 100 12.42 -25.01 0.80
N ASN A 101 11.45 -24.16 0.49
CA ASN A 101 10.05 -24.49 0.70
C ASN A 101 9.60 -25.47 -0.40
N LEU A 102 9.43 -26.74 -0.04
CA LEU A 102 9.08 -27.84 -0.94
C LEU A 102 7.63 -27.78 -1.43
N LEU A 103 6.77 -26.90 -0.89
CA LEU A 103 5.39 -26.72 -1.36
C LEU A 103 5.30 -25.78 -2.56
N LYS A 104 6.37 -25.05 -2.86
CA LYS A 104 6.42 -24.14 -4.01
C LYS A 104 6.60 -24.91 -5.31
N ASP A 105 6.12 -24.31 -6.40
CA ASP A 105 6.32 -24.86 -7.74
C ASP A 105 7.81 -25.01 -8.06
N GLY A 106 8.19 -26.19 -8.53
CA GLY A 106 9.55 -26.54 -8.86
C GLY A 106 9.77 -28.05 -8.99
N PRO A 107 11.00 -28.49 -9.34
CA PRO A 107 11.30 -29.90 -9.59
C PRO A 107 11.11 -30.81 -8.37
N ALA A 108 11.26 -30.27 -7.18
CA ALA A 108 11.16 -30.99 -5.91
C ALA A 108 9.84 -30.70 -5.16
N LYS A 109 8.79 -30.28 -5.89
CA LYS A 109 7.49 -29.94 -5.29
C LYS A 109 6.88 -31.19 -4.64
N VAL A 110 6.50 -31.05 -3.37
CA VAL A 110 5.71 -32.04 -2.64
C VAL A 110 4.26 -31.61 -2.68
N VAL A 111 3.36 -32.56 -3.01
CA VAL A 111 1.92 -32.37 -2.96
C VAL A 111 1.37 -33.25 -1.85
N PRO A 112 0.90 -32.68 -0.72
CA PRO A 112 0.24 -33.47 0.31
C PRO A 112 -1.04 -34.09 -0.24
N THR A 113 -1.26 -35.36 0.10
CA THR A 113 -2.42 -36.18 -0.28
C THR A 113 -3.36 -36.46 0.89
N GLY A 114 -2.99 -36.09 2.11
CA GLY A 114 -3.82 -36.24 3.30
C GLY A 114 -3.28 -35.46 4.50
N CYS A 115 -3.99 -35.58 5.62
CA CYS A 115 -3.61 -34.96 6.90
C CYS A 115 -2.26 -35.47 7.42
N GLU A 116 -1.64 -34.69 8.31
CA GLU A 116 -0.39 -34.98 9.02
C GLU A 116 0.84 -35.12 8.10
N GLN A 117 0.81 -34.48 6.92
CA GLN A 117 1.90 -34.51 5.94
C GLN A 117 2.64 -33.19 5.84
N VAL A 118 2.00 -32.09 6.23
CA VAL A 118 2.56 -30.75 6.17
C VAL A 118 2.16 -30.00 7.43
N TRP A 119 3.14 -29.67 8.27
CA TRP A 119 2.92 -28.83 9.44
C TRP A 119 3.39 -27.40 9.18
N VAL A 120 2.54 -26.44 9.52
CA VAL A 120 2.88 -25.03 9.53
C VAL A 120 3.11 -24.62 10.98
N ALA A 121 4.29 -24.05 11.24
CA ALA A 121 4.61 -23.46 12.52
C ALA A 121 4.58 -21.93 12.43
N ASP A 122 3.99 -21.28 13.43
CA ASP A 122 4.02 -19.83 13.57
C ASP A 122 4.36 -19.42 15.00
N VAL A 123 4.93 -18.23 15.16
CA VAL A 123 5.19 -17.61 16.46
C VAL A 123 4.62 -16.21 16.47
N THR A 124 3.81 -15.92 17.49
CA THR A 124 3.22 -14.60 17.71
C THR A 124 3.45 -14.11 19.14
N TYR A 125 3.26 -12.82 19.37
CA TYR A 125 3.34 -12.23 20.71
C TYR A 125 1.94 -11.91 21.20
N LEU A 126 1.61 -12.31 22.42
CA LEU A 126 0.35 -12.00 23.09
C LEU A 126 0.58 -11.10 24.31
N ARG A 127 -0.28 -10.09 24.46
CA ARG A 127 -0.27 -9.22 25.63
C ARG A 127 -1.17 -9.83 26.71
N THR A 128 -0.61 -10.16 27.87
CA THR A 128 -1.35 -10.53 29.06
C THR A 128 -1.54 -9.30 29.96
N ARG A 129 -2.31 -9.44 31.06
CA ARG A 129 -2.50 -8.37 32.06
C ARG A 129 -1.18 -7.97 32.73
N GLU A 130 -0.25 -8.90 32.85
CA GLU A 130 0.99 -8.74 33.61
C GLU A 130 2.19 -8.44 32.69
N GLN A 131 2.26 -9.10 31.53
CA GLN A 131 3.45 -9.00 30.66
C GLN A 131 3.15 -9.32 29.19
N MET A 132 4.17 -9.15 28.35
CA MET A 132 4.14 -9.68 26.98
C MET A 132 4.73 -11.08 26.98
N VAL A 133 4.03 -12.03 26.37
CA VAL A 133 4.51 -13.41 26.16
C VAL A 133 4.57 -13.72 24.67
N TYR A 134 5.32 -14.75 24.28
CA TYR A 134 5.24 -15.32 22.94
C TYR A 134 4.50 -16.66 22.99
N VAL A 135 3.83 -17.00 21.89
CA VAL A 135 3.16 -18.29 21.69
C VAL A 135 3.70 -18.88 20.41
N SER A 136 4.09 -20.16 20.47
CA SER A 136 4.44 -20.97 19.32
C SER A 136 3.28 -21.91 19.01
N LEU A 137 2.83 -21.94 17.76
CA LEU A 137 1.74 -22.76 17.27
C LEU A 137 2.28 -23.71 16.21
N ILE A 138 1.78 -24.93 16.18
CA ILE A 138 2.03 -25.92 15.13
C ILE A 138 0.67 -26.46 14.71
N THR A 139 0.36 -26.40 13.42
CA THR A 139 -0.91 -26.85 12.86
C THR A 139 -0.66 -27.71 11.63
N ASP A 140 -1.48 -28.75 11.45
CA ASP A 140 -1.58 -29.48 10.19
C ASP A 140 -2.22 -28.58 9.11
N ALA A 141 -1.70 -28.63 7.88
CA ALA A 141 -1.91 -27.62 6.83
C ALA A 141 -2.94 -28.00 5.75
#